data_AF-G1TFU9-F1
#
_entry.id   AF-G1TFU9-F1
#
_cell.length_a   1.000
_cell.length_b   1.000
_cell.length_c   1.000
_cell.angle_alpha   90.00
_cell.angle_beta   90.00
_cell.angle_gamma   90.00
#
_symmetry.space_group_name_H-M   'P 1'
#
loop_
_entity.id
_entity.type
_entity.pdbx_description
1 polymer ?
#
loop_
_entity_poly.entity_id
_entity_poly.type
_entity_poly.pdbx_seq_one_letter_code
_entity_poly.pdbx_strand_id
1 'polypeptide(L)'
;MAQVAFLFITRRSRGGGLREGVPVCPAGERRTGRGAGSRRFLLLQGQGSREAMAPPRLFWVWLLLAGTRGEKDGDMRLANGDSANEGRVEIFYRGQWGTVCDNLWDLMDASVVCRALGFQNATEALGRAAFGPGTGPVMLDEVVCTGTESSLAECRSLGWLKSNCRHAQDAGVVCTNETRSTHTLDLSGELSDALGQIFDSQRGCDLFLQVTGQEEGLCAHTLILTANPEAQALWAEPGSNVTLTVDPECVPVVRAFIRYLYSRRIEVSLGSVKCFHKLASAYGATQLQAFCGRLFATLLPQDPSFRAPLELYAYALATEDAVLGELCVQYLAWNLEALTQAEAWPSVPESLLQALLSRSELAVSSELALLKAVDAWSQEAGASHWAVAGLVDKIRFPMLLPEDLFELQFNLSLYRSHEALFRSKTLQALEFHTVPLRLLAQYRGLNLTDDAYAPRIYTSATWSASVTAGSWNTWDRSLSYQPERRSFPGYVVSRRPYGSRQYPSRSFQTPQHPSFLFRARLVSWSLAYLPSVQRCWDYGLSCSSDELPVLGLTESGYADPTVGYDNKALMLCGGRFVADVVDFRGSKAAVPSALSTNSSRGVSPFPCPAGSFSSFLAVIRPFYLTNATGQL
;
A
#
# COMPACT_ATOMS: atom_id res chain seq x y z
N MET A 1 -48.26 -40.35 17.68
CA MET A 1 -49.12 -39.59 16.73
C MET A 1 -48.27 -39.28 15.50
N ALA A 2 -48.83 -39.34 14.29
CA ALA A 2 -48.09 -39.48 13.01
C ALA A 2 -47.10 -38.32 12.73
N GLN A 3 -45.89 -38.50 12.17
CA GLN A 3 -45.16 -39.64 11.57
C GLN A 3 -45.59 -40.10 10.15
N VAL A 4 -44.89 -39.56 9.13
CA VAL A 4 -44.50 -40.13 7.81
C VAL A 4 -43.32 -39.25 7.31
N ALA A 5 -42.08 -39.64 6.99
CA ALA A 5 -41.30 -40.88 7.01
C ALA A 5 -41.48 -41.92 5.87
N PHE A 6 -40.53 -41.99 4.91
CA PHE A 6 -40.05 -43.24 4.28
C PHE A 6 -38.68 -43.13 3.57
N LEU A 7 -37.71 -43.97 3.98
CA LEU A 7 -36.58 -44.44 3.15
C LEU A 7 -37.06 -45.59 2.27
N PHE A 8 -36.50 -45.79 1.07
CA PHE A 8 -36.33 -47.15 0.56
C PHE A 8 -35.06 -47.35 -0.28
N ILE A 9 -34.31 -48.39 0.08
CA ILE A 9 -33.18 -48.96 -0.66
C ILE A 9 -33.66 -50.25 -1.33
N THR A 10 -33.35 -50.48 -2.61
CA THR A 10 -33.28 -51.86 -3.15
C THR A 10 -32.31 -52.02 -4.33
N ARG A 11 -31.35 -52.93 -4.14
CA ARG A 11 -30.72 -53.92 -5.06
C ARG A 11 -30.54 -53.56 -6.56
N ARG A 12 -29.33 -53.60 -7.14
CA ARG A 12 -28.31 -54.69 -7.26
C ARG A 12 -28.68 -55.81 -8.25
N SER A 13 -28.06 -55.85 -9.45
CA SER A 13 -27.56 -57.08 -10.10
C SER A 13 -26.67 -56.82 -11.35
N ARG A 14 -25.44 -57.37 -11.33
CA ARG A 14 -24.61 -58.02 -12.40
C ARG A 14 -24.70 -57.54 -13.88
N GLY A 15 -23.61 -57.49 -14.66
CA GLY A 15 -22.19 -57.78 -14.38
C GLY A 15 -21.39 -58.22 -15.63
N GLY A 16 -20.05 -58.14 -15.58
CA GLY A 16 -19.09 -58.59 -16.63
C GLY A 16 -18.91 -57.61 -17.81
N GLY A 17 -17.75 -57.52 -18.49
CA GLY A 17 -16.44 -58.12 -18.21
C GLY A 17 -15.50 -58.20 -19.44
N LEU A 18 -14.29 -57.62 -19.31
CA LEU A 18 -13.04 -57.90 -20.06
C LEU A 18 -12.84 -57.45 -21.52
N ARG A 19 -11.54 -57.28 -21.84
CA ARG A 19 -10.82 -57.09 -23.14
C ARG A 19 -10.77 -55.64 -23.66
N GLU A 20 -9.59 -55.00 -23.66
CA GLU A 20 -8.38 -55.20 -24.51
C GLU A 20 -8.55 -54.65 -25.94
N GLY A 21 -7.63 -53.78 -26.37
CA GLY A 21 -7.58 -53.32 -27.78
C GLY A 21 -6.85 -51.98 -28.00
N VAL A 22 -5.53 -52.03 -28.14
CA VAL A 22 -4.74 -50.96 -28.79
C VAL A 22 -4.77 -51.19 -30.31
N PRO A 23 -4.88 -50.13 -31.13
CA PRO A 23 -3.96 -49.94 -32.27
C PRO A 23 -3.36 -48.52 -32.26
N VAL A 24 -2.05 -48.30 -32.41
CA VAL A 24 -1.15 -48.62 -33.54
C VAL A 24 -1.37 -47.69 -34.76
N CYS A 25 -0.26 -47.08 -35.20
CA CYS A 25 -0.16 -46.17 -36.35
C CYS A 25 -0.33 -46.88 -37.70
N PRO A 26 -0.27 -46.12 -38.80
CA PRO A 26 0.64 -46.51 -39.88
C PRO A 26 1.69 -45.43 -40.18
N ALA A 27 2.76 -45.85 -40.87
CA ALA A 27 3.91 -45.03 -41.27
C ALA A 27 4.28 -45.29 -42.74
N GLY A 28 5.08 -44.39 -43.33
CA GLY A 28 5.73 -44.58 -44.63
C GLY A 28 5.21 -43.64 -45.74
N GLU A 29 6.03 -43.13 -46.67
CA GLU A 29 7.49 -43.29 -46.81
C GLU A 29 8.15 -42.12 -47.59
N ARG A 30 9.48 -42.19 -47.73
CA ARG A 30 10.44 -41.18 -48.24
C ARG A 30 10.52 -41.21 -49.80
N ARG A 31 11.37 -40.49 -50.58
CA ARG A 31 12.72 -39.90 -50.37
C ARG A 31 13.21 -39.11 -51.62
N THR A 32 14.31 -38.33 -51.49
CA THR A 32 15.24 -37.79 -52.55
C THR A 32 14.72 -36.68 -53.51
N GLY A 33 15.55 -35.76 -54.05
CA GLY A 33 16.97 -35.45 -53.79
C GLY A 33 17.62 -34.43 -54.77
N ARG A 34 18.59 -33.62 -54.27
CA ARG A 34 19.66 -32.83 -54.95
C ARG A 34 19.45 -32.19 -56.36
N GLY A 35 19.53 -30.85 -56.39
CA GLY A 35 20.76 -30.14 -56.82
C GLY A 35 20.88 -29.56 -58.25
N ALA A 36 21.21 -28.26 -58.35
CA ALA A 36 21.82 -27.64 -59.54
C ALA A 36 22.67 -26.40 -59.15
N GLY A 37 23.88 -26.27 -59.72
CA GLY A 37 24.58 -24.98 -59.89
C GLY A 37 24.29 -24.41 -61.30
N SER A 38 24.98 -23.40 -61.85
CA SER A 38 26.20 -22.68 -61.46
C SER A 38 26.41 -21.47 -62.40
N ARG A 39 27.33 -20.55 -62.01
CA ARG A 39 28.11 -19.54 -62.79
C ARG A 39 27.58 -18.09 -62.75
N ARG A 40 28.33 -17.08 -62.28
CA ARG A 40 29.66 -16.48 -62.63
C ARG A 40 29.63 -15.52 -63.83
N PHE A 41 30.55 -14.53 -63.79
CA PHE A 41 30.82 -13.40 -64.72
C PHE A 41 30.14 -12.06 -64.35
N LEU A 42 30.79 -10.89 -64.40
CA LEU A 42 32.23 -10.57 -64.34
C LEU A 42 32.42 -9.10 -63.86
N LEU A 43 33.66 -8.68 -63.58
CA LEU A 43 34.03 -7.32 -63.14
C LEU A 43 33.75 -6.23 -64.20
N LEU A 44 33.60 -4.97 -63.76
CA LEU A 44 34.57 -3.88 -64.02
C LEU A 44 34.25 -2.58 -63.25
N GLN A 45 35.33 -1.84 -62.97
CA GLN A 45 35.53 -0.41 -62.59
C GLN A 45 34.32 0.57 -62.56
N GLY A 46 34.32 1.65 -61.77
CA GLY A 46 35.34 2.25 -60.91
C GLY A 46 35.13 3.77 -60.78
N GLN A 47 35.76 4.42 -59.78
CA GLN A 47 35.60 5.84 -59.37
C GLN A 47 34.22 6.20 -58.76
N GLY A 48 34.09 6.96 -57.66
CA GLY A 48 35.11 7.43 -56.70
C GLY A 48 34.90 8.88 -56.25
N SER A 49 34.23 9.12 -55.11
CA SER A 49 34.24 10.43 -54.43
C SER A 49 33.66 10.41 -53.00
N ARG A 50 34.42 11.00 -52.06
CA ARG A 50 34.00 11.67 -50.80
C ARG A 50 33.41 10.85 -49.65
N GLU A 51 34.30 10.58 -48.69
CA GLU A 51 34.25 10.97 -47.26
C GLU A 51 32.92 11.07 -46.48
N ALA A 52 32.99 10.48 -45.28
CA ALA A 52 32.46 10.94 -43.99
C ALA A 52 31.02 10.59 -43.53
N MET A 53 31.03 9.76 -42.47
CA MET A 53 30.22 9.81 -41.24
C MET A 53 28.81 9.19 -41.18
N ALA A 54 28.67 8.41 -40.10
CA ALA A 54 27.55 7.56 -39.74
C ALA A 54 26.31 8.30 -39.23
N PRO A 55 25.15 7.66 -39.34
CA PRO A 55 24.20 7.57 -38.22
C PRO A 55 23.81 6.10 -37.93
N PRO A 56 23.38 5.77 -36.69
CA PRO A 56 22.00 6.07 -36.30
C PRO A 56 21.88 6.61 -34.85
N ARG A 57 21.79 7.94 -34.71
CA ARG A 57 21.40 8.61 -33.46
C ARG A 57 20.00 9.23 -33.56
N LEU A 58 18.98 8.43 -33.83
CA LEU A 58 17.57 8.88 -33.77
C LEU A 58 16.61 7.91 -33.04
N PHE A 59 16.93 6.61 -32.95
CA PHE A 59 16.06 5.66 -32.22
C PHE A 59 16.15 5.80 -30.68
N TRP A 60 17.26 6.33 -30.16
CA TRP A 60 17.48 6.56 -28.73
C TRP A 60 16.98 7.93 -28.22
N VAL A 61 16.54 8.82 -29.10
CA VAL A 61 15.97 10.13 -28.71
C VAL A 61 14.46 10.03 -28.44
N TRP A 62 13.78 9.07 -29.07
CA TRP A 62 12.34 8.82 -28.87
C TRP A 62 11.99 8.02 -27.59
N LEU A 63 12.99 7.55 -26.85
CA LEU A 63 12.81 6.83 -25.57
C LEU A 63 13.15 7.68 -24.33
N LEU A 64 13.51 8.95 -24.50
CA LEU A 64 13.79 9.90 -23.41
C LEU A 64 12.69 10.95 -23.20
N LEU A 65 11.50 10.73 -23.77
CA LEU A 65 10.27 11.46 -23.46
C LEU A 65 9.16 10.50 -23.01
N ALA A 66 9.51 9.56 -22.14
CA ALA A 66 8.54 8.97 -21.22
C ALA A 66 7.95 10.11 -20.38
N GLY A 67 6.62 10.24 -20.36
CA GLY A 67 5.95 11.46 -19.95
C GLY A 67 6.06 11.81 -18.47
N THR A 68 7.15 12.44 -18.06
CA THR A 68 7.08 13.45 -17.00
C THR A 68 6.21 14.59 -17.53
N ARG A 69 5.03 14.80 -16.95
CA ARG A 69 4.38 16.12 -17.03
C ARG A 69 5.29 17.08 -16.25
N GLY A 70 6.23 17.71 -16.95
CA GLY A 70 7.00 18.81 -16.38
C GLY A 70 6.05 19.93 -15.96
N GLU A 71 6.44 20.63 -14.90
CA GLU A 71 5.68 21.73 -14.32
C GLU A 71 5.31 22.76 -15.40
N LYS A 72 4.03 23.15 -15.42
CA LYS A 72 3.46 24.08 -16.40
C LYS A 72 3.24 25.45 -15.78
N ASP A 73 3.28 26.49 -16.62
CA ASP A 73 2.90 27.84 -16.21
C ASP A 73 1.47 27.80 -15.62
N GLY A 74 1.34 28.21 -14.35
CA GLY A 74 0.08 28.15 -13.59
C GLY A 74 -0.09 26.96 -12.65
N ASP A 75 0.85 26.00 -12.60
CA ASP A 75 0.86 24.96 -11.55
C ASP A 75 1.13 25.61 -10.18
N MET A 76 0.47 25.12 -9.13
CA MET A 76 0.52 25.69 -7.78
C MET A 76 0.93 24.65 -6.74
N ARG A 77 1.47 25.13 -5.60
CA ARG A 77 1.79 24.31 -4.43
C ARG A 77 1.69 25.13 -3.13
N LEU A 78 1.62 24.44 -2.00
CA LEU A 78 1.76 25.03 -0.67
C LEU A 78 3.14 24.73 -0.09
N ALA A 79 3.71 25.70 0.63
CA ALA A 79 5.00 25.57 1.30
C ALA A 79 4.91 26.06 2.75
N ASN A 80 5.70 25.44 3.64
CA ASN A 80 5.82 25.79 5.06
C ASN A 80 4.51 25.74 5.90
N GLY A 81 3.49 24.98 5.48
CA GLY A 81 2.40 24.59 6.37
C GLY A 81 2.83 23.50 7.35
N ASP A 82 2.16 23.40 8.51
CA ASP A 82 2.34 22.27 9.43
C ASP A 82 1.57 21.01 8.95
N SER A 83 0.60 21.18 8.05
CA SER A 83 -0.12 20.12 7.34
C SER A 83 -0.27 20.40 5.82
N ALA A 84 -0.64 19.37 5.05
CA ALA A 84 -0.71 19.46 3.58
C ALA A 84 -1.87 20.31 3.02
N ASN A 85 -2.84 20.67 3.86
CA ASN A 85 -3.99 21.51 3.51
C ASN A 85 -3.73 23.01 3.79
N GLU A 86 -2.53 23.39 4.24
CA GLU A 86 -2.20 24.79 4.55
C GLU A 86 -0.78 25.15 4.08
N GLY A 87 -0.49 26.45 4.00
CA GLY A 87 0.84 26.94 3.66
C GLY A 87 0.83 28.23 2.83
N ARG A 88 2.03 28.76 2.59
CA ARG A 88 2.28 29.86 1.66
C ARG A 88 2.01 29.38 0.23
N VAL A 89 1.33 30.19 -0.57
CA VAL A 89 1.03 29.89 -1.98
C VAL A 89 2.26 30.17 -2.83
N GLU A 90 2.70 29.15 -3.58
CA GLU A 90 3.71 29.27 -4.61
C GLU A 90 3.15 28.81 -5.96
N ILE A 91 3.46 29.54 -7.02
CA ILE A 91 2.99 29.29 -8.39
C ILE A 91 4.18 29.22 -9.36
N PHE A 92 4.10 28.33 -10.33
CA PHE A 92 5.13 28.10 -11.33
C PHE A 92 4.93 29.00 -12.56
N TYR A 93 6.01 29.64 -13.01
CA TYR A 93 6.04 30.42 -14.24
C TYR A 93 7.42 30.42 -14.87
N ARG A 94 7.50 30.02 -16.15
CA ARG A 94 8.71 30.03 -16.99
C ARG A 94 9.93 29.35 -16.36
N GLY A 95 9.74 28.15 -15.82
CA GLY A 95 10.85 27.31 -15.32
C GLY A 95 11.24 27.55 -13.87
N GLN A 96 10.50 28.38 -13.12
CA GLN A 96 10.78 28.70 -11.71
C GLN A 96 9.49 28.85 -10.89
N TRP A 97 9.60 28.52 -9.61
CA TRP A 97 8.57 28.78 -8.60
C TRP A 97 8.74 30.19 -8.01
N GLY A 98 7.64 30.84 -7.64
CA GLY A 98 7.64 32.10 -6.91
C GLY A 98 6.33 32.31 -6.15
N THR A 99 6.22 33.38 -5.37
CA THR A 99 5.12 33.59 -4.41
C THR A 99 3.98 34.45 -4.98
N VAL A 100 2.85 34.51 -4.28
CA VAL A 100 1.72 35.41 -4.60
C VAL A 100 1.62 36.48 -3.50
N CYS A 101 1.32 37.74 -3.85
CA CYS A 101 1.13 38.80 -2.86
C CYS A 101 -0.27 38.78 -2.22
N ASP A 102 -0.37 39.24 -0.97
CA ASP A 102 -1.60 39.34 -0.18
C ASP A 102 -2.50 40.56 -0.50
N ASN A 103 -2.13 41.42 -1.46
CA ASN A 103 -2.97 42.53 -1.90
C ASN A 103 -4.23 42.00 -2.60
N LEU A 104 -5.41 42.42 -2.11
CA LEU A 104 -6.74 41.96 -2.51
C LEU A 104 -7.02 40.46 -2.28
N TRP A 105 -6.06 39.70 -1.74
CA TRP A 105 -6.16 38.26 -1.51
C TRP A 105 -7.35 37.90 -0.62
N ASP A 106 -8.33 37.22 -1.19
CA ASP A 106 -9.56 36.85 -0.49
C ASP A 106 -9.88 35.34 -0.53
N LEU A 107 -11.03 34.97 0.05
CA LEU A 107 -11.45 33.58 0.15
C LEU A 107 -11.73 32.94 -1.22
N MET A 108 -12.09 33.71 -2.25
CA MET A 108 -12.32 33.19 -3.61
C MET A 108 -10.99 32.84 -4.27
N ASP A 109 -9.96 33.68 -4.12
CA ASP A 109 -8.61 33.38 -4.61
C ASP A 109 -8.04 32.13 -3.91
N ALA A 110 -8.14 32.10 -2.57
CA ALA A 110 -7.75 30.94 -1.78
C ALA A 110 -8.53 29.67 -2.19
N SER A 111 -9.82 29.80 -2.51
CA SER A 111 -10.65 28.68 -2.96
C SER A 111 -10.22 28.12 -4.31
N VAL A 112 -9.73 28.95 -5.24
CA VAL A 112 -9.12 28.49 -6.50
C VAL A 112 -7.86 27.68 -6.20
N VAL A 113 -6.97 28.15 -5.32
CA VAL A 113 -5.77 27.40 -4.89
C VAL A 113 -6.16 26.06 -4.27
N CYS A 114 -7.03 26.06 -3.27
CA CYS A 114 -7.44 24.86 -2.57
C CYS A 114 -8.10 23.84 -3.51
N ARG A 115 -8.98 24.28 -4.42
CA ARG A 115 -9.62 23.41 -5.41
C ARG A 115 -8.64 22.85 -6.44
N ALA A 116 -7.72 23.66 -6.95
CA ALA A 116 -6.69 23.20 -7.87
C ALA A 116 -5.74 22.16 -7.24
N LEU A 117 -5.56 22.24 -5.92
CA LEU A 117 -4.79 21.27 -5.12
C LEU A 117 -5.62 20.06 -4.64
N GLY A 118 -6.90 19.96 -5.00
CA GLY A 118 -7.78 18.82 -4.72
C GLY A 118 -8.65 18.92 -3.47
N PHE A 119 -8.58 20.04 -2.73
CA PHE A 119 -9.47 20.32 -1.60
C PHE A 119 -10.85 20.80 -2.06
N GLN A 120 -11.87 20.63 -1.23
CA GLN A 120 -13.23 21.05 -1.56
C GLN A 120 -13.34 22.58 -1.62
N ASN A 121 -12.77 23.30 -0.64
CA ASN A 121 -12.73 24.77 -0.63
C ASN A 121 -11.58 25.32 0.25
N ALA A 122 -11.41 26.65 0.28
CA ALA A 122 -10.64 27.30 1.34
C ALA A 122 -11.50 27.53 2.59
N THR A 123 -10.89 27.37 3.77
CA THR A 123 -11.45 27.85 5.05
C THR A 123 -10.88 29.23 5.42
N GLU A 124 -9.62 29.50 5.07
CA GLU A 124 -8.96 30.78 5.36
C GLU A 124 -8.09 31.25 4.18
N ALA A 125 -8.13 32.56 3.93
CA ALA A 125 -7.16 33.27 3.09
C ALA A 125 -6.27 34.09 4.03
N LEU A 126 -4.97 33.78 4.05
CA LEU A 126 -4.01 34.38 4.98
C LEU A 126 -3.02 35.26 4.24
N GLY A 127 -2.66 36.39 4.83
CA GLY A 127 -1.66 37.31 4.31
C GLY A 127 -0.42 37.39 5.20
N ARG A 128 0.39 38.42 4.96
CA ARG A 128 1.51 38.86 5.80
C ARG A 128 2.52 37.75 6.13
N ALA A 129 2.72 36.82 5.20
CA ALA A 129 3.64 35.70 5.33
C ALA A 129 3.38 34.86 6.59
N ALA A 130 2.12 34.50 6.85
CA ALA A 130 1.70 33.67 7.99
C ALA A 130 2.52 32.36 8.13
N PHE A 131 2.85 31.71 7.00
CA PHE A 131 3.70 30.50 6.93
C PHE A 131 5.20 30.81 6.71
N GLY A 132 5.62 32.01 7.12
CA GLY A 132 6.94 32.56 6.89
C GLY A 132 7.16 33.09 5.45
N PRO A 133 8.11 34.02 5.29
CA PRO A 133 8.44 34.60 3.98
C PRO A 133 8.99 33.54 3.03
N GLY A 134 8.60 33.63 1.76
CA GLY A 134 9.17 32.84 0.68
C GLY A 134 10.49 33.39 0.17
N THR A 135 10.91 32.85 -0.97
CA THR A 135 12.16 33.20 -1.65
C THR A 135 11.99 33.17 -3.16
N GLY A 136 12.53 34.15 -3.87
CA GLY A 136 12.46 34.23 -5.32
C GLY A 136 11.64 35.42 -5.79
N PRO A 137 11.04 35.38 -6.98
CA PRO A 137 10.15 36.45 -7.43
C PRO A 137 8.74 36.33 -6.81
N VAL A 138 8.08 37.46 -6.61
CA VAL A 138 6.62 37.52 -6.45
C VAL A 138 6.01 37.46 -7.86
N MET A 139 5.24 36.41 -8.13
CA MET A 139 4.71 36.07 -9.45
C MET A 139 3.44 36.83 -9.81
N LEU A 140 2.51 36.99 -8.84
CA LEU A 140 1.19 37.59 -9.02
C LEU A 140 0.85 38.54 -7.88
N ASP A 141 0.05 39.57 -8.19
CA ASP A 141 -0.33 40.68 -7.31
C ASP A 141 -1.68 41.25 -7.77
N GLU A 142 -2.45 41.81 -6.82
CA GLU A 142 -3.87 42.18 -6.96
C GLU A 142 -4.70 41.09 -7.67
N VAL A 143 -4.55 39.84 -7.22
CA VAL A 143 -5.31 38.71 -7.76
C VAL A 143 -6.78 38.87 -7.37
N VAL A 144 -7.68 38.64 -8.33
CA VAL A 144 -9.14 38.65 -8.13
C VAL A 144 -9.76 37.55 -8.98
N CYS A 145 -10.08 36.43 -8.34
CA CYS A 145 -10.79 35.28 -8.88
C CYS A 145 -12.32 35.38 -8.66
N THR A 146 -13.08 34.54 -9.39
CA THR A 146 -14.50 34.28 -9.13
C THR A 146 -14.73 33.06 -8.22
N GLY A 147 -13.67 32.33 -7.87
CA GLY A 147 -13.73 31.10 -7.08
C GLY A 147 -14.05 29.86 -7.91
N THR A 148 -14.07 29.98 -9.24
CA THR A 148 -14.48 28.90 -10.16
C THR A 148 -13.40 28.45 -11.14
N GLU A 149 -12.35 29.26 -11.28
CA GLU A 149 -11.17 29.07 -12.12
C GLU A 149 -10.41 27.78 -11.78
N SER A 150 -9.59 27.30 -12.73
CA SER A 150 -8.75 26.11 -12.54
C SER A 150 -7.35 26.44 -12.02
N SER A 151 -6.90 27.69 -12.19
CA SER A 151 -5.64 28.21 -11.63
C SER A 151 -5.72 29.73 -11.42
N LEU A 152 -4.93 30.28 -10.50
CA LEU A 152 -4.75 31.74 -10.36
C LEU A 152 -4.22 32.39 -11.65
N ALA A 153 -3.60 31.61 -12.54
CA ALA A 153 -3.19 32.05 -13.88
C ALA A 153 -4.36 32.51 -14.77
N GLU A 154 -5.58 32.06 -14.49
CA GLU A 154 -6.80 32.42 -15.21
C GLU A 154 -7.55 33.60 -14.55
N CYS A 155 -7.21 33.92 -13.31
CA CYS A 155 -7.80 35.03 -12.57
C CYS A 155 -7.26 36.40 -13.05
N ARG A 156 -8.03 37.45 -12.81
CA ARG A 156 -7.58 38.82 -13.08
C ARG A 156 -6.48 39.18 -12.10
N SER A 157 -5.39 39.78 -12.58
CA SER A 157 -4.26 40.26 -11.77
C SER A 157 -3.53 41.40 -12.49
N LEU A 158 -2.53 42.03 -11.85
CA LEU A 158 -1.61 42.97 -12.54
C LEU A 158 -0.77 42.30 -13.64
N GLY A 159 -0.72 40.96 -13.66
CA GLY A 159 0.01 40.12 -14.59
C GLY A 159 1.35 39.62 -14.04
N TRP A 160 1.89 38.59 -14.68
CA TRP A 160 3.10 37.89 -14.24
C TRP A 160 4.30 38.81 -13.98
N LEU A 161 4.95 38.60 -12.83
CA LEU A 161 6.14 39.33 -12.36
C LEU A 161 5.95 40.84 -12.17
N LYS A 162 4.70 41.32 -12.09
CA LYS A 162 4.36 42.72 -11.83
C LYS A 162 3.82 42.89 -10.42
N SER A 163 4.73 43.01 -9.47
CA SER A 163 4.41 43.29 -8.07
C SER A 163 5.40 44.30 -7.50
N ASN A 164 4.95 45.10 -6.51
CA ASN A 164 5.82 45.89 -5.65
C ASN A 164 6.00 45.28 -4.25
N CYS A 165 5.37 44.13 -3.99
CA CYS A 165 5.37 43.45 -2.70
C CYS A 165 6.75 42.88 -2.34
N ARG A 166 6.94 42.66 -1.04
CA ARG A 166 8.06 41.91 -0.49
C ARG A 166 7.55 40.63 0.17
N HIS A 167 8.42 39.65 0.40
CA HIS A 167 8.03 38.39 1.05
C HIS A 167 7.43 38.50 2.46
N ALA A 168 7.39 39.68 3.09
CA ALA A 168 6.59 39.95 4.28
C ALA A 168 5.07 40.08 3.99
N GLN A 169 4.68 40.01 2.72
CA GLN A 169 3.32 40.14 2.16
C GLN A 169 2.96 38.91 1.32
N ASP A 170 3.69 37.79 1.47
CA ASP A 170 3.34 36.57 0.75
C ASP A 170 2.00 36.02 1.28
N ALA A 171 1.13 35.63 0.34
CA ALA A 171 -0.16 35.02 0.59
C ALA A 171 -0.03 33.54 1.01
N GLY A 172 -0.98 33.09 1.81
CA GLY A 172 -1.16 31.72 2.26
C GLY A 172 -2.63 31.33 2.29
N VAL A 173 -2.88 30.04 2.48
CA VAL A 173 -4.24 29.48 2.59
C VAL A 173 -4.31 28.45 3.71
N VAL A 174 -5.53 28.25 4.21
CA VAL A 174 -5.93 27.01 4.88
C VAL A 174 -7.11 26.44 4.09
N CYS A 175 -7.00 25.19 3.67
CA CYS A 175 -8.00 24.46 2.90
C CYS A 175 -8.83 23.54 3.80
N THR A 176 -10.04 23.23 3.37
CA THR A 176 -10.90 22.22 4.02
C THR A 176 -10.18 20.87 4.10
N ASN A 177 -10.24 20.19 5.25
CA ASN A 177 -9.77 18.80 5.39
C ASN A 177 -10.55 17.82 4.48
N GLU A 178 -11.72 18.22 3.99
CA GLU A 178 -12.43 17.54 2.91
C GLU A 178 -11.72 17.79 1.58
N THR A 179 -11.08 16.76 1.04
CA THR A 179 -10.79 16.71 -0.40
C THR A 179 -12.08 16.49 -1.17
N ARG A 180 -12.14 16.98 -2.41
CA ARG A 180 -13.24 16.65 -3.31
C ARG A 180 -13.09 15.17 -3.68
N SER A 181 -13.68 14.27 -2.88
CA SER A 181 -13.47 12.81 -2.90
C SER A 181 -14.11 12.10 -4.10
N THR A 182 -13.99 12.71 -5.28
CA THR A 182 -14.29 12.15 -6.59
C THR A 182 -13.02 11.53 -7.14
N HIS A 183 -12.92 10.22 -7.03
CA HIS A 183 -11.78 9.44 -7.52
C HIS A 183 -12.07 9.01 -8.97
N THR A 184 -11.19 9.39 -9.89
CA THR A 184 -11.35 9.02 -11.30
C THR A 184 -10.59 7.72 -11.59
N LEU A 185 -11.30 6.71 -12.10
CA LEU A 185 -10.69 5.62 -12.85
C LEU A 185 -10.64 6.06 -14.32
N ASP A 186 -9.44 6.19 -14.88
CA ASP A 186 -9.23 6.59 -16.28
C ASP A 186 -8.39 5.54 -17.01
N LEU A 187 -9.04 4.81 -17.90
CA LEU A 187 -8.47 3.80 -18.78
C LEU A 187 -8.72 4.19 -20.26
N SER A 188 -8.94 5.49 -20.53
CA SER A 188 -9.24 6.03 -21.88
C SER A 188 -8.11 5.84 -22.91
N GLY A 189 -6.92 5.41 -22.47
CA GLY A 189 -5.89 4.87 -23.35
C GLY A 189 -6.31 3.62 -24.13
N GLU A 190 -7.37 2.92 -23.71
CA GLU A 190 -7.92 1.74 -24.38
C GLU A 190 -9.03 2.08 -25.39
N LEU A 191 -9.85 3.10 -25.12
CA LEU A 191 -11.01 3.49 -25.95
C LEU A 191 -11.21 5.01 -25.92
N SER A 192 -11.49 5.59 -27.10
CA SER A 192 -11.67 7.04 -27.27
C SER A 192 -12.90 7.58 -26.54
N ASP A 193 -12.75 8.71 -25.83
CA ASP A 193 -13.82 9.48 -25.18
C ASP A 193 -15.03 9.76 -26.11
N ALA A 194 -14.80 9.80 -27.43
CA ALA A 194 -15.84 9.94 -28.45
C ALA A 194 -16.93 8.84 -28.37
N LEU A 195 -16.58 7.61 -27.96
CA LEU A 195 -17.57 6.54 -27.78
C LEU A 195 -18.53 6.84 -26.63
N GLY A 196 -18.06 7.49 -25.56
CA GLY A 196 -18.92 7.99 -24.49
C GLY A 196 -19.93 9.03 -24.99
N GLN A 197 -19.52 9.90 -25.93
CA GLN A 197 -20.42 10.88 -26.55
C GLN A 197 -21.49 10.23 -27.44
N ILE A 198 -21.18 9.09 -28.08
CA ILE A 198 -22.17 8.30 -28.83
C ILE A 198 -23.25 7.77 -27.86
N PHE A 199 -22.86 7.21 -26.72
CA PHE A 199 -23.83 6.82 -25.68
C PHE A 199 -24.64 8.02 -25.17
N ASP A 200 -23.99 9.13 -24.85
CA ASP A 200 -24.68 10.34 -24.37
C ASP A 200 -25.73 10.86 -25.38
N SER A 201 -25.49 10.70 -26.68
CA SER A 201 -26.40 11.14 -27.75
C SER A 201 -27.74 10.40 -27.79
N GLN A 202 -27.80 9.16 -27.26
CA GLN A 202 -28.98 8.28 -27.29
C GLN A 202 -29.61 8.12 -28.69
N ARG A 203 -28.78 8.03 -29.74
CA ARG A 203 -29.19 7.87 -31.15
C ARG A 203 -28.42 6.74 -31.81
N GLY A 204 -29.08 6.02 -32.73
CA GLY A 204 -28.45 4.94 -33.51
C GLY A 204 -28.33 3.60 -32.79
N CYS A 205 -29.02 3.44 -31.67
CA CYS A 205 -29.01 2.24 -30.83
C CYS A 205 -29.65 1.04 -31.51
N ASP A 206 -29.03 -0.13 -31.33
CA ASP A 206 -29.56 -1.45 -31.72
C ASP A 206 -29.97 -2.31 -30.51
N LEU A 207 -29.69 -1.83 -29.28
CA LEU A 207 -29.95 -2.50 -28.02
C LEU A 207 -30.68 -1.57 -27.05
N PHE A 208 -31.66 -2.11 -26.33
CA PHE A 208 -32.33 -1.44 -25.22
C PHE A 208 -32.05 -2.19 -23.92
N LEU A 209 -31.48 -1.49 -22.94
CA LEU A 209 -31.20 -2.03 -21.60
C LEU A 209 -32.37 -1.67 -20.69
N GLN A 210 -33.13 -2.65 -20.20
CA GLN A 210 -34.17 -2.40 -19.20
C GLN A 210 -33.54 -2.37 -17.80
N VAL A 211 -33.89 -1.38 -16.97
CA VAL A 211 -33.44 -1.31 -15.57
C VAL A 211 -34.62 -1.67 -14.66
N THR A 212 -34.43 -2.59 -13.70
CA THR A 212 -35.49 -2.93 -12.75
C THR A 212 -35.82 -1.74 -11.86
N GLY A 213 -37.09 -1.34 -11.82
CA GLY A 213 -37.56 -0.19 -11.05
C GLY A 213 -37.55 1.14 -11.80
N GLN A 214 -37.20 1.15 -13.09
CA GLN A 214 -37.33 2.32 -13.97
C GLN A 214 -38.20 1.95 -15.19
N GLU A 215 -39.14 2.83 -15.54
CA GLU A 215 -40.05 2.61 -16.69
C GLU A 215 -39.32 2.80 -18.03
N GLU A 216 -38.42 3.79 -18.12
CA GLU A 216 -37.62 4.07 -19.30
C GLU A 216 -36.32 3.25 -19.32
N GLY A 217 -36.11 2.48 -20.40
CA GLY A 217 -34.86 1.77 -20.68
C GLY A 217 -33.78 2.66 -21.30
N LEU A 218 -32.52 2.25 -21.20
CA LEU A 218 -31.37 2.96 -21.75
C LEU A 218 -31.06 2.51 -23.18
N CYS A 219 -30.81 3.49 -24.06
CA CYS A 219 -30.43 3.30 -25.45
C CYS A 219 -28.94 2.91 -25.54
N ALA A 220 -28.61 1.77 -26.18
CA ALA A 220 -27.27 1.21 -26.23
C ALA A 220 -26.91 0.56 -27.59
N HIS A 221 -25.62 0.20 -27.74
CA HIS A 221 -25.01 -0.29 -28.97
C HIS A 221 -24.30 -1.63 -28.71
N THR A 222 -24.81 -2.70 -29.30
CA THR A 222 -24.33 -4.09 -29.16
C THR A 222 -22.88 -4.20 -29.59
N LEU A 223 -22.51 -3.61 -30.73
CA LEU A 223 -21.14 -3.65 -31.25
C LEU A 223 -20.12 -3.00 -30.30
N ILE A 224 -20.48 -1.90 -29.63
CA ILE A 224 -19.56 -1.19 -28.74
C ILE A 224 -19.42 -1.96 -27.42
N LEU A 225 -20.53 -2.42 -26.85
CA LEU A 225 -20.51 -3.19 -25.60
C LEU A 225 -19.84 -4.55 -25.79
N THR A 226 -20.11 -5.30 -26.87
CA THR A 226 -19.45 -6.60 -27.13
C THR A 226 -17.94 -6.49 -27.38
N ALA A 227 -17.45 -5.32 -27.82
CA ALA A 227 -16.02 -5.05 -27.97
C ALA A 227 -15.30 -4.83 -26.62
N ASN A 228 -16.02 -4.51 -25.55
CA ASN A 228 -15.45 -4.34 -24.21
C ASN A 228 -15.52 -5.68 -23.43
N PRO A 229 -14.39 -6.27 -23.00
CA PRO A 229 -14.40 -7.52 -22.24
C PRO A 229 -15.16 -7.42 -20.91
N GLU A 230 -15.16 -6.26 -20.25
CA GLU A 230 -15.88 -6.02 -18.99
C GLU A 230 -17.40 -5.87 -19.16
N ALA A 231 -17.91 -5.84 -20.39
CA ALA A 231 -19.33 -5.78 -20.69
C ALA A 231 -19.89 -7.15 -21.12
N GLN A 232 -19.07 -8.20 -21.27
CA GLN A 232 -19.53 -9.51 -21.74
C GLN A 232 -20.56 -10.16 -20.79
N ALA A 233 -20.43 -9.94 -19.49
CA ALA A 233 -21.35 -10.45 -18.48
C ALA A 233 -22.66 -9.62 -18.34
N LEU A 234 -22.90 -8.61 -19.20
CA LEU A 234 -24.23 -7.99 -19.33
C LEU A 234 -25.28 -8.95 -19.91
N TRP A 235 -24.87 -9.91 -20.73
CA TRP A 235 -25.75 -10.87 -21.38
C TRP A 235 -25.77 -12.19 -20.62
N ALA A 236 -26.95 -12.60 -20.14
CA ALA A 236 -27.16 -13.94 -19.61
C ALA A 236 -27.10 -15.01 -20.73
N GLU A 237 -27.61 -14.68 -21.92
CA GLU A 237 -27.48 -15.47 -23.14
C GLU A 237 -27.09 -14.58 -24.33
N PRO A 238 -26.21 -15.03 -25.24
CA PRO A 238 -25.78 -14.21 -26.38
C PRO A 238 -26.94 -13.79 -27.29
N GLY A 239 -27.15 -12.48 -27.42
CA GLY A 239 -28.20 -11.90 -28.26
C GLY A 239 -29.57 -11.74 -27.62
N SER A 240 -29.71 -11.99 -26.31
CA SER A 240 -30.93 -11.62 -25.56
C SER A 240 -31.03 -10.11 -25.33
N ASN A 241 -32.24 -9.63 -25.03
CA ASN A 241 -32.39 -8.32 -24.38
C ASN A 241 -31.67 -8.33 -23.02
N VAL A 242 -31.13 -7.19 -22.61
CA VAL A 242 -30.41 -7.05 -21.33
C VAL A 242 -31.34 -6.41 -20.30
N THR A 243 -31.58 -7.13 -19.20
CA THR A 243 -32.34 -6.63 -18.05
C THR A 243 -31.41 -6.50 -16.86
N LEU A 244 -31.12 -5.25 -16.47
CA LEU A 244 -30.26 -4.94 -15.34
C LEU A 244 -31.09 -4.98 -14.04
N THR A 245 -30.85 -6.01 -13.22
CA THR A 245 -31.28 -6.05 -11.82
C THR A 245 -30.39 -5.11 -11.01
N VAL A 246 -31.00 -4.11 -10.37
CA VAL A 246 -30.30 -3.06 -9.63
C VAL A 246 -31.10 -2.69 -8.38
N ASP A 247 -30.42 -2.53 -7.25
CA ASP A 247 -31.04 -2.03 -6.02
C ASP A 247 -31.62 -0.62 -6.21
N PRO A 248 -32.76 -0.27 -5.60
CA PRO A 248 -33.36 1.07 -5.72
C PRO A 248 -32.42 2.21 -5.35
N GLU A 249 -31.53 2.01 -4.36
CA GLU A 249 -30.49 2.99 -3.96
C GLU A 249 -29.46 3.27 -5.08
N CYS A 250 -29.29 2.35 -6.03
CA CYS A 250 -28.24 2.37 -7.03
C CYS A 250 -28.71 2.71 -8.46
N VAL A 251 -30.03 2.81 -8.69
CA VAL A 251 -30.59 3.24 -10.00
C VAL A 251 -29.96 4.54 -10.54
N PRO A 252 -29.72 5.60 -9.73
CA PRO A 252 -29.15 6.86 -10.24
C PRO A 252 -27.75 6.73 -10.88
N VAL A 253 -26.96 5.72 -10.50
CA VAL A 253 -25.60 5.55 -11.02
C VAL A 253 -25.51 4.63 -12.25
N VAL A 254 -26.60 3.94 -12.62
CA VAL A 254 -26.61 2.96 -13.73
C VAL A 254 -26.20 3.61 -15.05
N ARG A 255 -26.67 4.83 -15.35
CA ARG A 255 -26.28 5.54 -16.57
C ARG A 255 -24.77 5.81 -16.63
N ALA A 256 -24.14 6.14 -15.50
CA ALA A 256 -22.70 6.36 -15.41
C ALA A 256 -21.91 5.04 -15.54
N PHE A 257 -22.41 3.95 -14.96
CA PHE A 257 -21.84 2.61 -15.11
C PHE A 257 -21.88 2.13 -16.58
N ILE A 258 -23.02 2.27 -17.27
CA ILE A 258 -23.09 1.93 -18.70
C ILE A 258 -22.19 2.84 -19.52
N ARG A 259 -22.11 4.15 -19.22
CA ARG A 259 -21.19 5.06 -19.91
C ARG A 259 -19.72 4.65 -19.73
N TYR A 260 -19.32 4.19 -18.56
CA TYR A 260 -17.97 3.65 -18.31
C TYR A 260 -17.62 2.51 -19.27
N LEU A 261 -18.58 1.65 -19.62
CA LEU A 261 -18.35 0.56 -20.58
C LEU A 261 -18.08 1.06 -22.01
N TYR A 262 -18.36 2.33 -22.33
CA TYR A 262 -18.02 2.98 -23.60
C TYR A 262 -16.71 3.78 -23.52
N SER A 263 -16.54 4.62 -22.48
CA SER A 263 -15.40 5.56 -22.37
C SER A 263 -14.22 5.03 -21.55
N ARG A 264 -14.35 3.88 -20.88
CA ARG A 264 -13.35 3.30 -19.97
C ARG A 264 -12.89 4.29 -18.87
N ARG A 265 -13.74 5.28 -18.57
CA ARG A 265 -13.47 6.36 -17.63
C ARG A 265 -14.69 6.65 -16.79
N ILE A 266 -14.52 6.74 -15.48
CA ILE A 266 -15.60 6.99 -14.52
C ILE A 266 -15.10 7.76 -13.29
N GLU A 267 -15.99 8.59 -12.74
CA GLU A 267 -15.79 9.34 -11.51
C GLU A 267 -16.62 8.70 -10.39
N VAL A 268 -15.94 8.28 -9.32
CA VAL A 268 -16.53 7.55 -8.18
C VAL A 268 -16.34 8.37 -6.90
N SER A 269 -17.43 8.57 -6.17
CA SER A 269 -17.42 9.24 -4.86
C SER A 269 -17.70 8.26 -3.73
N LEU A 270 -17.37 8.61 -2.48
CA LEU A 270 -17.68 7.78 -1.31
C LEU A 270 -19.19 7.48 -1.15
N GLY A 271 -20.07 8.34 -1.65
CA GLY A 271 -21.52 8.10 -1.68
C GLY A 271 -21.99 7.16 -2.81
N SER A 272 -21.18 6.95 -3.84
CA SER A 272 -21.53 6.14 -5.03
C SER A 272 -20.71 4.85 -5.18
N VAL A 273 -19.56 4.74 -4.49
CA VAL A 273 -18.63 3.59 -4.54
C VAL A 273 -19.33 2.26 -4.26
N LYS A 274 -20.25 2.21 -3.30
CA LYS A 274 -21.04 1.00 -2.99
C LYS A 274 -21.88 0.54 -4.17
N CYS A 275 -22.53 1.47 -4.86
CA CYS A 275 -23.36 1.15 -6.01
C CYS A 275 -22.54 0.79 -7.24
N PHE A 276 -21.44 1.49 -7.51
CA PHE A 276 -20.52 1.10 -8.58
C PHE A 276 -19.85 -0.26 -8.32
N HIS A 277 -19.49 -0.57 -7.07
CA HIS A 277 -18.98 -1.89 -6.69
C HIS A 277 -20.01 -2.99 -6.91
N LYS A 278 -21.26 -2.80 -6.44
CA LYS A 278 -22.36 -3.76 -6.65
C LYS A 278 -22.60 -4.03 -8.14
N LEU A 279 -22.67 -2.98 -8.96
CA LEU A 279 -22.83 -3.12 -10.42
C LEU A 279 -21.61 -3.82 -11.06
N ALA A 280 -20.40 -3.46 -10.65
CA ALA A 280 -19.19 -4.07 -11.19
C ALA A 280 -19.06 -5.56 -10.83
N SER A 281 -19.40 -5.93 -9.59
CA SER A 281 -19.47 -7.32 -9.13
C SER A 281 -20.56 -8.11 -9.89
N ALA A 282 -21.78 -7.57 -9.98
CA ALA A 282 -22.90 -8.25 -10.63
C ALA A 282 -22.73 -8.45 -12.15
N TYR A 283 -22.03 -7.54 -12.84
CA TYR A 283 -21.86 -7.55 -14.31
C TYR A 283 -20.39 -7.74 -14.74
N GLY A 284 -19.52 -8.26 -13.87
CA GLY A 284 -18.18 -8.72 -14.23
C GLY A 284 -17.15 -7.64 -14.61
N ALA A 285 -17.36 -6.38 -14.20
CA ALA A 285 -16.42 -5.29 -14.48
C ALA A 285 -15.25 -5.26 -13.47
N THR A 286 -14.39 -6.27 -13.55
CA THR A 286 -13.28 -6.57 -12.60
C THR A 286 -12.38 -5.38 -12.23
N GLN A 287 -12.03 -4.51 -13.17
CA GLN A 287 -11.15 -3.36 -12.95
C GLN A 287 -11.87 -2.25 -12.17
N LEU A 288 -13.16 -2.02 -12.46
CA LEU A 288 -14.00 -1.11 -11.70
C LEU A 288 -14.29 -1.67 -10.30
N GLN A 289 -14.51 -2.98 -10.17
CA GLN A 289 -14.67 -3.65 -8.88
C GLN A 289 -13.41 -3.46 -8.01
N ALA A 290 -12.24 -3.83 -8.53
CA ALA A 290 -10.96 -3.67 -7.83
C ALA A 290 -10.54 -2.20 -7.59
N PHE A 291 -11.05 -1.25 -8.38
CA PHE A 291 -10.92 0.18 -8.09
C PHE A 291 -11.81 0.59 -6.90
N CYS A 292 -13.09 0.23 -6.93
CA CYS A 292 -14.02 0.51 -5.83
C CYS A 292 -13.63 -0.20 -4.52
N GLY A 293 -13.10 -1.43 -4.56
CA GLY A 293 -12.56 -2.14 -3.40
C GLY A 293 -11.37 -1.39 -2.76
N ARG A 294 -10.48 -0.81 -3.56
CA ARG A 294 -9.39 0.06 -3.07
C ARG A 294 -9.89 1.39 -2.51
N LEU A 295 -11.02 1.91 -2.98
CA LEU A 295 -11.65 3.09 -2.38
C LEU A 295 -12.34 2.77 -1.04
N PHE A 296 -12.97 1.59 -0.91
CA PHE A 296 -13.48 1.13 0.38
C PHE A 296 -12.38 0.99 1.43
N ALA A 297 -11.17 0.59 1.02
CA ALA A 297 -10.01 0.51 1.92
C ALA A 297 -9.64 1.86 2.57
N THR A 298 -9.98 3.01 1.97
CA THR A 298 -9.73 4.33 2.59
C THR A 298 -10.69 4.66 3.73
N LEU A 299 -11.77 3.89 3.89
CA LEU A 299 -12.73 4.01 5.00
C LEU A 299 -12.33 3.19 6.22
N LEU A 300 -11.56 2.10 6.05
CA LEU A 300 -11.14 1.20 7.14
C LEU A 300 -10.48 1.94 8.32
N PRO A 301 -9.62 2.96 8.13
CA PRO A 301 -8.96 3.63 9.25
C PRO A 301 -9.77 4.74 9.91
N GLN A 302 -11.00 5.00 9.44
CA GLN A 302 -11.86 6.06 9.99
C GLN A 302 -12.65 5.59 11.22
N ASP A 303 -12.84 4.27 11.39
CA ASP A 303 -13.57 3.68 12.51
C ASP A 303 -12.61 3.05 13.54
N PRO A 304 -12.37 3.69 14.71
CA PRO A 304 -11.54 3.13 15.77
C PRO A 304 -12.21 1.96 16.52
N SER A 305 -13.51 1.70 16.31
CA SER A 305 -14.22 0.59 16.94
C SER A 305 -14.08 -0.74 16.19
N PHE A 306 -13.44 -0.73 15.02
CA PHE A 306 -13.27 -1.87 14.11
C PHE A 306 -14.58 -2.51 13.57
N ARG A 307 -15.75 -1.90 13.77
CA ARG A 307 -17.02 -2.41 13.25
C ARG A 307 -17.07 -2.29 11.73
N ALA A 308 -16.73 -1.13 11.16
CA ALA A 308 -16.74 -0.93 9.71
C ALA A 308 -15.76 -1.86 8.96
N PRO A 309 -14.52 -2.11 9.43
CA PRO A 309 -13.67 -3.18 8.88
C PRO A 309 -14.28 -4.58 8.87
N LEU A 310 -15.00 -4.98 9.92
CA LEU A 310 -15.65 -6.30 10.00
C LEU A 310 -16.88 -6.38 9.09
N GLU A 311 -17.69 -5.31 9.02
CA GLU A 311 -18.82 -5.20 8.10
C GLU A 311 -18.38 -5.18 6.63
N LEU A 312 -17.29 -4.47 6.30
CA LEU A 312 -16.71 -4.46 4.95
C LEU A 312 -16.12 -5.82 4.56
N TYR A 313 -15.51 -6.56 5.50
CA TYR A 313 -15.08 -7.93 5.25
C TYR A 313 -16.26 -8.87 4.98
N ALA A 314 -17.35 -8.77 5.77
CA ALA A 314 -18.56 -9.54 5.53
C ALA A 314 -19.22 -9.19 4.17
N TYR A 315 -19.20 -7.92 3.79
CA TYR A 315 -19.65 -7.44 2.48
C TYR A 315 -18.77 -7.96 1.33
N ALA A 316 -17.45 -8.00 1.50
CA ALA A 316 -16.52 -8.56 0.51
C ALA A 316 -16.79 -10.05 0.27
N LEU A 317 -17.00 -10.83 1.34
CA LEU A 317 -17.40 -12.24 1.24
C LEU A 317 -18.75 -12.40 0.53
N ALA A 318 -19.73 -11.54 0.81
CA ALA A 318 -21.05 -11.58 0.18
C ALA A 318 -21.08 -11.13 -1.30
N THR A 319 -20.02 -10.47 -1.78
CA THR A 319 -19.87 -9.98 -3.17
C THR A 319 -18.73 -10.66 -3.94
N GLU A 320 -18.12 -11.68 -3.31
CA GLU A 320 -16.96 -12.43 -3.81
C GLU A 320 -15.75 -11.56 -4.23
N ASP A 321 -15.62 -10.35 -3.67
CA ASP A 321 -14.46 -9.48 -3.93
C ASP A 321 -13.24 -9.92 -3.11
N ALA A 322 -12.38 -10.71 -3.73
CA ALA A 322 -11.10 -11.12 -3.18
C ALA A 322 -10.14 -9.93 -2.89
N VAL A 323 -10.23 -8.82 -3.62
CA VAL A 323 -9.35 -7.65 -3.43
C VAL A 323 -9.75 -6.88 -2.17
N LEU A 324 -11.04 -6.54 -2.03
CA LEU A 324 -11.54 -5.93 -0.79
C LEU A 324 -11.38 -6.86 0.42
N GLY A 325 -11.65 -8.15 0.25
CA GLY A 325 -11.47 -9.16 1.31
C GLY A 325 -10.04 -9.20 1.84
N GLU A 326 -9.04 -9.28 0.95
CA GLU A 326 -7.62 -9.25 1.33
C GLU A 326 -7.22 -7.91 1.96
N LEU A 327 -7.69 -6.76 1.45
CA LEU A 327 -7.42 -5.45 2.05
C LEU A 327 -7.97 -5.33 3.47
N CYS A 328 -9.18 -5.83 3.73
CA CYS A 328 -9.76 -5.89 5.07
C CYS A 328 -8.93 -6.81 6.00
N VAL A 329 -8.57 -8.01 5.54
CA VAL A 329 -7.74 -8.96 6.31
C VAL A 329 -6.35 -8.37 6.61
N GLN A 330 -5.73 -7.70 5.64
CA GLN A 330 -4.43 -7.05 5.78
C GLN A 330 -4.47 -5.89 6.78
N TYR A 331 -5.48 -5.01 6.70
CA TYR A 331 -5.68 -3.92 7.66
C TYR A 331 -5.84 -4.45 9.09
N LEU A 332 -6.67 -5.48 9.27
CA LEU A 332 -6.90 -6.12 10.57
C LEU A 332 -5.66 -6.87 11.07
N ALA A 333 -4.87 -7.47 10.19
CA ALA A 333 -3.63 -8.17 10.54
C ALA A 333 -2.55 -7.22 11.07
N TRP A 334 -2.41 -6.05 10.44
CA TRP A 334 -1.47 -5.01 10.85
C TRP A 334 -1.90 -4.23 12.09
N ASN A 335 -3.19 -4.30 12.45
CA ASN A 335 -3.78 -3.58 13.58
C ASN A 335 -4.38 -4.53 14.64
N LEU A 336 -3.97 -5.80 14.65
CA LEU A 336 -4.55 -6.82 15.52
C LEU A 336 -4.38 -6.48 17.01
N GLU A 337 -3.24 -5.91 17.41
CA GLU A 337 -3.02 -5.47 18.79
C GLU A 337 -4.09 -4.47 19.28
N ALA A 338 -4.52 -3.54 18.43
CA ALA A 338 -5.61 -2.62 18.75
C ALA A 338 -6.98 -3.31 18.68
N LEU A 339 -7.20 -4.19 17.70
CA LEU A 339 -8.44 -4.97 17.57
C LEU A 339 -8.71 -5.85 18.80
N THR A 340 -7.69 -6.51 19.35
CA THR A 340 -7.82 -7.36 20.56
C THR A 340 -8.20 -6.59 21.84
N GLN A 341 -8.11 -5.26 21.81
CA GLN A 341 -8.49 -4.36 22.90
C GLN A 341 -9.82 -3.64 22.63
N ALA A 342 -10.43 -3.82 21.45
CA ALA A 342 -11.65 -3.16 21.04
C ALA A 342 -12.91 -3.96 21.43
N GLU A 343 -14.03 -3.26 21.63
CA GLU A 343 -15.34 -3.88 21.90
C GLU A 343 -15.81 -4.86 20.81
N ALA A 344 -15.29 -4.74 19.59
CA ALA A 344 -15.61 -5.62 18.47
C ALA A 344 -14.82 -6.95 18.49
N TRP A 345 -13.89 -7.16 19.42
CA TRP A 345 -13.10 -8.40 19.47
C TRP A 345 -13.97 -9.67 19.54
N PRO A 346 -15.01 -9.77 20.39
CA PRO A 346 -15.82 -10.98 20.49
C PRO A 346 -16.70 -11.25 19.25
N SER A 347 -16.96 -10.23 18.43
CA SER A 347 -17.75 -10.38 17.19
C SER A 347 -16.90 -10.78 15.97
N VAL A 348 -15.58 -10.91 16.11
CA VAL A 348 -14.69 -11.40 15.05
C VAL A 348 -15.07 -12.84 14.67
N PRO A 349 -15.44 -13.13 13.40
CA PRO A 349 -15.77 -14.48 12.97
C PRO A 349 -14.58 -15.44 13.03
N GLU A 350 -14.84 -16.71 13.36
CA GLU A 350 -13.81 -17.76 13.43
C GLU A 350 -12.99 -17.86 12.13
N SER A 351 -13.66 -17.83 10.97
CA SER A 351 -13.00 -17.91 9.65
C SER A 351 -12.04 -16.75 9.38
N LEU A 352 -12.39 -15.54 9.83
CA LEU A 352 -11.53 -14.37 9.77
C LEU A 352 -10.33 -14.53 10.72
N LEU A 353 -10.56 -15.02 11.94
CA LEU A 353 -9.48 -15.25 12.90
C LEU A 353 -8.50 -16.35 12.42
N GLN A 354 -8.99 -17.43 11.81
CA GLN A 354 -8.16 -18.44 11.15
C GLN A 354 -7.31 -17.84 10.01
N ALA A 355 -7.89 -16.94 9.19
CA ALA A 355 -7.17 -16.25 8.13
C ALA A 355 -6.07 -15.33 8.70
N LEU A 356 -6.39 -14.51 9.72
CA LEU A 356 -5.45 -13.62 10.42
C LEU A 356 -4.28 -14.40 11.04
N LEU A 357 -4.57 -15.45 11.82
CA LEU A 357 -3.54 -16.28 12.48
C LEU A 357 -2.63 -17.01 11.48
N SER A 358 -3.09 -17.25 10.26
CA SER A 358 -2.30 -17.88 9.21
C SER A 358 -1.30 -16.94 8.52
N ARG A 359 -1.36 -15.62 8.73
CA ARG A 359 -0.43 -14.64 8.10
C ARG A 359 0.89 -14.51 8.85
N SER A 360 1.99 -14.52 8.11
CA SER A 360 3.33 -14.16 8.64
C SER A 360 3.41 -12.69 9.07
N GLU A 361 2.76 -11.80 8.33
CA GLU A 361 2.72 -10.34 8.58
C GLU A 361 1.60 -9.91 9.54
N LEU A 362 1.40 -10.66 10.61
CA LEU A 362 0.48 -10.31 11.68
C LEU A 362 1.21 -9.49 12.75
N ALA A 363 0.71 -8.28 13.06
CA ALA A 363 1.32 -7.37 14.02
C ALA A 363 0.73 -7.53 15.42
N VAL A 364 1.54 -8.01 16.36
CA VAL A 364 1.18 -8.29 17.75
C VAL A 364 2.38 -8.03 18.67
N SER A 365 2.17 -7.71 19.95
CA SER A 365 3.31 -7.51 20.86
C SER A 365 4.11 -8.79 21.13
N SER A 366 3.45 -9.96 21.17
CA SER A 366 4.08 -11.29 21.30
C SER A 366 3.08 -12.41 20.96
N GLU A 367 3.55 -13.64 20.71
CA GLU A 367 2.64 -14.81 20.64
C GLU A 367 1.89 -15.05 21.96
N LEU A 368 2.47 -14.68 23.11
CA LEU A 368 1.80 -14.85 24.41
C LEU A 368 0.58 -13.93 24.52
N ALA A 369 0.72 -12.68 24.07
CA ALA A 369 -0.39 -11.73 23.98
C ALA A 369 -1.47 -12.25 23.02
N LEU A 370 -1.07 -12.79 21.86
CA LEU A 370 -1.97 -13.40 20.88
C LEU A 370 -2.73 -14.60 21.46
N LEU A 371 -2.05 -15.50 22.17
CA LEU A 371 -2.64 -16.66 22.83
C LEU A 371 -3.63 -16.27 23.94
N LYS A 372 -3.29 -15.25 24.73
CA LYS A 372 -4.21 -14.68 25.74
C LYS A 372 -5.44 -14.02 25.11
N ALA A 373 -5.28 -13.33 23.99
CA ALA A 373 -6.41 -12.74 23.25
C ALA A 373 -7.33 -13.81 22.66
N VAL A 374 -6.79 -14.94 22.17
CA VAL A 374 -7.57 -16.09 21.70
C VAL A 374 -8.29 -16.82 22.85
N ASP A 375 -7.67 -16.93 24.04
CA ASP A 375 -8.36 -17.43 25.25
C ASP A 375 -9.58 -16.56 25.59
N ALA A 376 -9.39 -15.24 25.71
CA ALA A 376 -10.48 -14.28 25.96
C ALA A 376 -11.60 -14.36 24.88
N TRP A 377 -11.23 -14.34 23.61
CA TRP A 377 -12.17 -14.49 22.48
C TRP A 377 -12.99 -15.78 22.60
N SER A 378 -12.34 -16.90 22.91
CA SER A 378 -13.02 -18.20 22.96
C SER A 378 -14.09 -18.30 24.05
N GLN A 379 -13.88 -17.62 25.18
CA GLN A 379 -14.82 -17.56 26.29
C GLN A 379 -16.03 -16.67 25.97
N GLU A 380 -15.81 -15.53 25.33
CA GLU A 380 -16.88 -14.56 25.03
C GLU A 380 -17.69 -14.94 23.77
N ALA A 381 -17.04 -15.48 22.73
CA ALA A 381 -17.69 -15.93 21.51
C ALA A 381 -18.41 -17.29 21.66
N GLY A 382 -18.21 -18.02 22.77
CA GLY A 382 -18.78 -19.36 22.97
C GLY A 382 -18.28 -20.38 21.95
N ALA A 383 -17.01 -20.26 21.53
CA ALA A 383 -16.45 -21.01 20.41
C ALA A 383 -16.42 -22.53 20.66
N SER A 384 -16.56 -23.31 19.58
CA SER A 384 -16.54 -24.77 19.68
C SER A 384 -15.13 -25.31 20.01
N HIS A 385 -15.06 -26.50 20.61
CA HIS A 385 -13.77 -27.14 20.96
C HIS A 385 -12.87 -27.34 19.73
N TRP A 386 -13.42 -27.80 18.60
CA TRP A 386 -12.63 -28.02 17.38
C TRP A 386 -12.19 -26.69 16.72
N ALA A 387 -13.00 -25.64 16.82
CA ALA A 387 -12.66 -24.29 16.33
C ALA A 387 -11.44 -23.76 17.09
N VAL A 388 -11.49 -23.78 18.42
CA VAL A 388 -10.40 -23.34 19.30
C VAL A 388 -9.14 -24.17 19.07
N ALA A 389 -9.26 -25.50 18.92
CA ALA A 389 -8.12 -26.36 18.58
C ALA A 389 -7.45 -25.94 17.25
N GLY A 390 -8.25 -25.61 16.22
CA GLY A 390 -7.76 -25.13 14.92
C GLY A 390 -7.06 -23.76 15.01
N LEU A 391 -7.54 -22.86 15.86
CA LEU A 391 -6.91 -21.56 16.12
C LEU A 391 -5.59 -21.71 16.89
N VAL A 392 -5.58 -22.51 17.96
CA VAL A 392 -4.37 -22.78 18.77
C VAL A 392 -3.29 -23.49 17.95
N ASP A 393 -3.65 -24.31 16.96
CA ASP A 393 -2.68 -24.93 16.06
C ASP A 393 -1.85 -23.91 15.26
N LYS A 394 -2.42 -22.74 14.93
CA LYS A 394 -1.76 -21.65 14.22
C LYS A 394 -0.87 -20.76 15.10
N ILE A 395 -0.91 -20.90 16.43
CA ILE A 395 -0.09 -20.11 17.35
C ILE A 395 1.34 -20.67 17.37
N ARG A 396 2.35 -19.78 17.30
CA ARG A 396 3.75 -20.16 17.11
C ARG A 396 4.42 -20.41 18.47
N PHE A 397 4.08 -21.53 19.11
CA PHE A 397 4.66 -21.92 20.41
C PHE A 397 6.21 -21.82 20.48
N PRO A 398 7.00 -22.14 19.43
CA PRO A 398 8.45 -21.92 19.42
C PRO A 398 8.92 -20.46 19.58
N MET A 399 8.03 -19.47 19.49
CA MET A 399 8.29 -18.04 19.71
C MET A 399 7.82 -17.54 21.09
N LEU A 400 7.27 -18.41 21.95
CA LEU A 400 7.00 -18.14 23.37
C LEU A 400 8.29 -18.32 24.19
N LEU A 401 8.47 -17.64 25.32
CA LEU A 401 9.64 -17.91 26.16
C LEU A 401 9.43 -19.21 26.98
N PRO A 402 10.49 -19.94 27.37
CA PRO A 402 10.37 -21.13 28.23
C PRO A 402 9.69 -20.88 29.57
N GLU A 403 9.80 -19.67 30.12
CA GLU A 403 9.07 -19.24 31.31
C GLU A 403 7.57 -19.12 31.05
N ASP A 404 7.17 -18.43 29.97
CA ASP A 404 5.77 -18.33 29.54
C ASP A 404 5.15 -19.72 29.30
N LEU A 405 5.88 -20.61 28.63
CA LEU A 405 5.47 -21.99 28.31
C LEU A 405 5.14 -22.81 29.57
N PHE A 406 5.90 -22.62 30.66
CA PHE A 406 5.65 -23.28 31.94
C PHE A 406 4.42 -22.70 32.65
N GLU A 407 4.18 -21.39 32.52
CA GLU A 407 3.06 -20.70 33.15
C GLU A 407 1.70 -20.95 32.50
N LEU A 408 1.65 -21.37 31.22
CA LEU A 408 0.39 -21.60 30.49
C LEU A 408 -0.60 -22.50 31.24
N GLN A 409 -0.09 -23.54 31.92
CA GLN A 409 -0.92 -24.52 32.65
C GLN A 409 -1.65 -23.94 33.88
N PHE A 410 -1.17 -22.81 34.40
CA PHE A 410 -1.74 -22.12 35.55
C PHE A 410 -2.58 -20.92 35.13
N ASN A 411 -2.15 -20.21 34.08
CA ASN A 411 -2.67 -18.90 33.71
C ASN A 411 -3.65 -18.88 32.53
N LEU A 412 -3.81 -19.96 31.77
CA LEU A 412 -4.76 -20.05 30.64
C LEU A 412 -5.90 -21.04 30.91
N SER A 413 -7.11 -20.64 30.55
CA SER A 413 -8.29 -21.52 30.65
C SER A 413 -8.21 -22.64 29.60
N LEU A 414 -7.74 -22.30 28.40
CA LEU A 414 -7.63 -23.20 27.25
C LEU A 414 -6.69 -24.40 27.48
N TYR A 415 -5.70 -24.26 28.35
CA TYR A 415 -4.79 -25.37 28.66
C TYR A 415 -5.54 -26.59 29.20
N ARG A 416 -6.55 -26.38 30.06
CA ARG A 416 -7.33 -27.47 30.67
C ARG A 416 -8.26 -28.16 29.68
N SER A 417 -8.81 -27.43 28.71
CA SER A 417 -9.71 -27.98 27.69
C SER A 417 -8.98 -28.64 26.52
N HIS A 418 -7.70 -28.29 26.29
CA HIS A 418 -6.91 -28.76 25.15
C HIS A 418 -5.54 -29.34 25.57
N GLU A 419 -5.46 -29.95 26.75
CA GLU A 419 -4.19 -30.34 27.38
C GLU A 419 -3.26 -31.16 26.47
N ALA A 420 -3.78 -32.11 25.69
CA ALA A 420 -2.99 -32.91 24.77
C ALA A 420 -2.33 -32.07 23.65
N LEU A 421 -3.03 -31.05 23.13
CA LEU A 421 -2.51 -30.14 22.11
C LEU A 421 -1.44 -29.22 22.71
N PHE A 422 -1.71 -28.62 23.87
CA PHE A 422 -0.75 -27.77 24.57
C PHE A 422 0.52 -28.55 24.96
N ARG A 423 0.40 -29.75 25.52
CA ARG A 423 1.57 -30.60 25.83
C ARG A 423 2.43 -30.90 24.59
N SER A 424 1.80 -31.20 23.46
CA SER A 424 2.49 -31.45 22.18
C SER A 424 3.24 -30.20 21.67
N LYS A 425 2.54 -29.05 21.60
CA LYS A 425 3.11 -27.78 21.15
C LYS A 425 4.19 -27.23 22.09
N THR A 426 4.03 -27.40 23.40
CA THR A 426 5.06 -27.06 24.39
C THR A 426 6.31 -27.92 24.23
N LEU A 427 6.18 -29.23 23.97
CA LEU A 427 7.33 -30.10 23.69
C LEU A 427 8.07 -29.66 22.42
N GLN A 428 7.36 -29.34 21.35
CA GLN A 428 7.93 -28.79 20.11
C GLN A 428 8.73 -27.50 20.36
N ALA A 429 8.20 -26.58 21.18
CA ALA A 429 8.89 -25.34 21.52
C ALA A 429 10.11 -25.57 22.42
N LEU A 430 10.02 -26.46 23.42
CA LEU A 430 11.16 -26.81 24.26
C LEU A 430 12.29 -27.48 23.48
N GLU A 431 11.97 -28.34 22.49
CA GLU A 431 12.97 -28.85 21.53
C GLU A 431 13.68 -27.69 20.82
N PHE A 432 12.94 -26.72 20.27
CA PHE A 432 13.49 -25.53 19.59
C PHE A 432 14.36 -24.62 20.46
N HIS A 433 14.03 -24.46 21.75
CA HIS A 433 14.82 -23.65 22.67
C HIS A 433 16.07 -24.35 23.24
N THR A 434 16.16 -25.68 23.19
CA THR A 434 17.21 -26.46 23.88
C THR A 434 18.14 -27.22 22.95
N VAL A 435 17.66 -27.72 21.81
CA VAL A 435 18.44 -28.55 20.90
C VAL A 435 19.11 -27.68 19.83
N PRO A 436 20.42 -27.88 19.55
CA PRO A 436 21.09 -27.22 18.43
C PRO A 436 20.33 -27.47 17.12
N LEU A 437 19.92 -26.38 16.48
CA LEU A 437 18.94 -26.40 15.39
C LEU A 437 19.33 -27.27 14.19
N ARG A 438 20.63 -27.39 13.90
CA ARG A 438 21.16 -28.31 12.86
C ARG A 438 20.75 -29.76 13.12
N LEU A 439 20.74 -30.20 14.39
CA LEU A 439 20.30 -31.55 14.77
C LEU A 439 18.79 -31.71 14.62
N LEU A 440 18.00 -30.70 14.96
CA LEU A 440 16.56 -30.72 14.74
C LEU A 440 16.22 -30.83 13.24
N ALA A 441 16.81 -29.98 12.40
CA ALA A 441 16.62 -30.05 10.95
C ALA A 441 17.02 -31.42 10.38
N GLN A 442 18.16 -31.98 10.82
CA GLN A 442 18.65 -33.29 10.36
C GLN A 442 17.78 -34.47 10.79
N TYR A 443 17.39 -34.56 12.07
CA TYR A 443 16.75 -35.75 12.65
C TYR A 443 15.23 -35.70 12.71
N ARG A 444 14.63 -34.50 12.75
CA ARG A 444 13.17 -34.30 12.67
C ARG A 444 12.69 -33.94 11.27
N GLY A 445 13.62 -33.66 10.33
CA GLY A 445 13.27 -33.20 8.98
C GLY A 445 12.59 -31.83 8.95
N LEU A 446 12.80 -31.00 9.97
CA LEU A 446 12.13 -29.70 10.09
C LEU A 446 12.59 -28.76 8.99
N ASN A 447 11.61 -28.20 8.28
CA ASN A 447 11.86 -27.04 7.44
C ASN A 447 11.84 -25.78 8.29
N LEU A 448 12.99 -25.14 8.44
CA LEU A 448 13.14 -23.94 9.29
C LEU A 448 12.55 -22.68 8.67
N THR A 449 12.09 -22.75 7.42
CA THR A 449 11.27 -21.69 6.81
C THR A 449 9.77 -21.85 7.08
N ASP A 450 9.35 -22.91 7.80
CA ASP A 450 7.95 -23.08 8.18
C ASP A 450 7.55 -21.98 9.18
N ASP A 451 6.34 -21.44 9.01
CA ASP A 451 5.82 -20.33 9.82
C ASP A 451 5.88 -20.58 11.33
N ALA A 452 5.81 -21.83 11.79
CA ALA A 452 5.94 -22.19 13.20
C ALA A 452 7.28 -21.77 13.84
N TYR A 453 8.34 -21.62 13.04
CA TYR A 453 9.69 -21.28 13.48
C TYR A 453 10.16 -19.87 13.06
N ALA A 454 9.32 -19.12 12.35
CA ALA A 454 9.59 -17.75 11.95
C ALA A 454 8.85 -16.75 12.87
N PRO A 455 9.48 -15.64 13.27
CA PRO A 455 8.79 -14.58 14.01
C PRO A 455 7.78 -13.84 13.12
N ARG A 456 6.65 -13.46 13.72
CA ARG A 456 5.70 -12.49 13.13
C ARG A 456 6.24 -11.06 13.27
N ILE A 457 5.38 -10.06 13.12
CA ILE A 457 5.73 -8.67 13.37
C ILE A 457 5.54 -8.39 14.87
N TYR A 458 6.60 -8.56 15.66
CA TYR A 458 6.55 -8.34 17.12
C TYR A 458 6.75 -6.86 17.50
N THR A 459 5.67 -6.19 17.93
CA THR A 459 5.63 -4.75 18.26
C THR A 459 6.14 -4.41 19.66
N SER A 460 6.55 -5.40 20.46
CA SER A 460 7.13 -5.18 21.78
C SER A 460 8.54 -4.57 21.70
N ALA A 461 8.93 -3.82 22.74
CA ALA A 461 10.21 -3.11 22.82
C ALA A 461 11.44 -4.03 22.87
N THR A 462 11.26 -5.33 23.02
CA THR A 462 12.31 -6.37 22.93
C THR A 462 12.71 -6.69 21.49
N TRP A 463 11.81 -6.44 20.53
CA TRP A 463 11.98 -6.75 19.10
C TRP A 463 11.84 -5.52 18.20
N SER A 464 11.47 -4.35 18.74
CA SER A 464 11.18 -3.17 17.93
C SER A 464 11.56 -1.85 18.60
N ALA A 465 11.74 -0.82 17.77
CA ALA A 465 11.92 0.56 18.23
C ALA A 465 11.30 1.56 17.25
N SER A 466 10.79 2.67 17.79
CA SER A 466 10.11 3.70 17.01
C SER A 466 10.92 5.00 16.87
N VAL A 467 10.79 5.66 15.72
CA VAL A 467 11.32 7.00 15.44
C VAL A 467 10.21 7.89 14.87
N THR A 468 10.28 9.20 15.10
CA THR A 468 9.32 10.18 14.55
C THR A 468 10.02 11.12 13.57
N ALA A 469 9.29 11.62 12.58
CA ALA A 469 9.82 12.63 11.65
C ALA A 469 10.25 13.91 12.39
N GLY A 470 9.47 14.32 13.40
CA GLY A 470 9.73 15.52 14.22
C GLY A 470 10.91 15.43 15.19
N SER A 471 11.49 14.24 15.42
CA SER A 471 12.67 14.06 16.31
C SER A 471 13.90 14.86 15.85
N TRP A 472 13.91 15.34 14.61
CA TRP A 472 14.96 16.18 14.04
C TRP A 472 14.79 17.68 14.37
N ASN A 473 13.57 18.16 14.57
CA ASN A 473 13.28 19.60 14.72
C ASN A 473 13.68 20.13 16.11
N THR A 474 13.78 19.26 17.11
CA THR A 474 14.22 19.61 18.47
C THR A 474 15.74 19.78 18.57
N TRP A 475 16.53 19.14 17.69
CA TRP A 475 17.99 19.19 17.73
C TRP A 475 18.58 20.48 17.12
N ASP A 476 17.89 21.10 16.17
CA ASP A 476 18.34 22.39 15.60
C ASP A 476 18.25 23.55 16.62
N ARG A 477 17.47 23.38 17.71
CA ARG A 477 17.41 24.31 18.84
C ARG A 477 18.46 24.04 19.93
N SER A 478 18.98 22.81 20.05
CA SER A 478 19.97 22.44 21.08
C SER A 478 21.41 22.83 20.72
N LEU A 479 21.67 23.23 19.47
CA LEU A 479 22.93 23.83 19.02
C LEU A 479 23.04 25.35 19.33
N SER A 480 22.29 25.83 20.32
CA SER A 480 22.49 27.15 20.93
C SER A 480 23.75 27.15 21.80
N TYR A 481 24.90 27.27 21.13
CA TYR A 481 26.25 27.35 21.69
C TYR A 481 26.34 28.41 22.81
N GLN A 482 26.33 27.97 24.08
CA GLN A 482 26.76 28.81 25.20
C GLN A 482 28.28 28.74 25.34
N PRO A 483 29.02 29.83 25.08
CA PRO A 483 30.45 29.85 25.37
C PRO A 483 30.65 30.00 26.89
N GLU A 484 31.03 28.90 27.57
CA GLU A 484 31.60 29.01 28.93
C GLU A 484 32.88 29.86 28.89
N ARG A 485 32.76 31.15 29.24
CA ARG A 485 33.91 32.03 29.45
C ARG A 485 34.62 31.67 30.76
N ARG A 486 35.48 30.66 30.73
CA ARG A 486 36.52 30.47 31.76
C ARG A 486 37.77 31.25 31.38
N SER A 487 37.94 32.41 31.99
CA SER A 487 39.10 33.29 31.79
C SER A 487 40.33 32.75 32.53
N PHE A 488 41.33 32.29 31.79
CA PHE A 488 42.72 32.19 32.28
C PHE A 488 43.69 32.74 31.21
N PRO A 489 44.75 33.46 31.59
CA PRO A 489 45.56 34.23 30.64
C PRO A 489 46.67 33.41 29.99
N GLY A 490 46.81 33.55 28.67
CA GLY A 490 47.99 33.11 27.90
C GLY A 490 47.74 31.93 26.96
N TYR A 491 47.83 32.19 25.66
CA TYR A 491 47.91 31.23 24.55
C TYR A 491 46.74 30.24 24.36
N VAL A 492 45.75 30.66 23.56
CA VAL A 492 44.79 29.74 22.93
C VAL A 492 45.38 29.22 21.62
N VAL A 493 45.79 27.95 21.59
CA VAL A 493 46.00 27.20 20.35
C VAL A 493 44.71 26.45 20.02
N SER A 494 43.96 26.97 19.05
CA SER A 494 42.66 26.43 18.63
C SER A 494 42.78 25.12 17.83
N ARG A 495 43.20 24.02 18.46
CA ARG A 495 43.02 22.68 17.88
C ARG A 495 41.55 22.31 17.93
N ARG A 496 40.87 22.32 16.78
CA ARG A 496 39.53 21.73 16.62
C ARG A 496 39.60 20.22 16.91
N PRO A 497 38.84 19.68 17.87
CA PRO A 497 38.54 18.25 17.87
C PRO A 497 37.64 17.96 16.66
N TYR A 498 37.87 16.83 15.98
CA TYR A 498 36.90 16.29 15.03
C TYR A 498 35.66 15.82 15.81
N GLY A 499 34.67 16.70 15.96
CA GLY A 499 33.37 16.31 16.49
C GLY A 499 32.64 15.44 15.46
N SER A 500 32.43 14.17 15.79
CA SER A 500 31.53 13.32 15.01
C SER A 500 30.12 13.93 15.05
N ARG A 501 29.54 14.20 13.88
CA ARG A 501 28.11 14.55 13.78
C ARG A 501 27.31 13.33 14.22
N GLN A 502 26.81 13.35 15.46
CA GLN A 502 25.85 12.36 15.92
C GLN A 502 24.48 12.74 15.37
N TYR A 503 24.01 11.97 14.40
CA TYR A 503 22.65 12.09 13.88
C TYR A 503 21.65 11.56 14.92
N PRO A 504 20.44 12.14 15.05
CA PRO A 504 19.38 11.62 15.93
C PRO A 504 18.86 10.28 15.41
N SER A 505 19.60 9.22 15.76
CA SER A 505 19.22 7.82 15.64
C SER A 505 18.79 7.27 16.99
N ARG A 506 17.76 6.42 17.02
CA ARG A 506 17.39 5.67 18.22
C ARG A 506 18.15 4.35 18.24
N SER A 507 19.05 4.20 19.22
CA SER A 507 19.73 2.93 19.48
C SER A 507 18.90 2.04 20.39
N PHE A 508 18.87 0.73 20.12
CA PHE A 508 18.19 -0.28 20.94
C PHE A 508 18.88 -1.64 20.81
N GLN A 509 18.51 -2.60 21.65
CA GLN A 509 19.10 -3.95 21.65
C GLN A 509 18.01 -5.01 21.59
N THR A 510 18.25 -6.05 20.78
CA THR A 510 17.39 -7.25 20.69
C THR A 510 18.24 -8.50 20.91
N PRO A 511 17.66 -9.64 21.33
CA PRO A 511 18.33 -10.92 21.23
C PRO A 511 18.71 -11.24 19.78
N GLN A 512 19.78 -12.00 19.56
CA GLN A 512 20.16 -12.51 18.23
C GLN A 512 19.04 -13.37 17.61
N HIS A 513 18.34 -14.17 18.43
CA HIS A 513 17.27 -15.07 18.01
C HIS A 513 16.24 -15.25 19.16
N PRO A 514 14.94 -15.47 18.92
CA PRO A 514 13.94 -15.89 19.92
C PRO A 514 14.26 -17.15 20.74
N SER A 515 15.34 -17.88 20.42
CA SER A 515 15.68 -19.10 21.16
C SER A 515 16.39 -18.73 22.47
N PHE A 516 16.10 -19.45 23.55
CA PHE A 516 16.61 -19.16 24.88
C PHE A 516 18.15 -19.15 24.95
N LEU A 517 18.81 -19.97 24.12
CA LEU A 517 20.26 -20.01 23.92
C LEU A 517 20.87 -18.63 23.56
N PHE A 518 20.08 -17.76 22.94
CA PHE A 518 20.50 -16.44 22.45
C PHE A 518 19.99 -15.28 23.33
N ARG A 519 19.26 -15.55 24.42
CA ARG A 519 18.70 -14.50 25.30
C ARG A 519 19.75 -13.54 25.86
N ALA A 520 20.97 -14.04 26.11
CA ALA A 520 22.11 -13.25 26.59
C ALA A 520 23.00 -12.68 25.45
N ARG A 521 22.74 -13.02 24.19
CA ARG A 521 23.48 -12.53 23.02
C ARG A 521 22.69 -11.41 22.35
N LEU A 522 23.01 -10.17 22.67
CA LEU A 522 22.30 -8.99 22.18
C LEU A 522 22.98 -8.41 20.93
N VAL A 523 22.17 -8.03 19.94
CA VAL A 523 22.56 -7.22 18.78
C VAL A 523 22.17 -5.77 19.06
N SER A 524 23.07 -4.83 18.78
CA SER A 524 22.79 -3.39 18.96
C SER A 524 22.40 -2.76 17.63
N TRP A 525 21.17 -2.27 17.55
CA TRP A 525 20.58 -1.65 16.36
C TRP A 525 20.55 -0.13 16.51
N SER A 526 20.68 0.56 15.38
CA SER A 526 20.48 2.01 15.26
C SER A 526 19.46 2.29 14.16
N LEU A 527 18.36 2.97 14.51
CA LEU A 527 17.28 3.35 13.62
C LEU A 527 17.27 4.87 13.40
N ALA A 528 17.24 5.32 12.15
CA ALA A 528 17.17 6.75 11.78
C ALA A 528 16.14 7.01 10.68
N TYR A 529 15.47 8.17 10.76
CA TYR A 529 14.63 8.70 9.68
C TYR A 529 15.44 9.67 8.82
N LEU A 530 15.55 9.42 7.52
CA LEU A 530 16.50 10.08 6.62
C LEU A 530 15.73 10.79 5.48
N PRO A 531 15.38 12.09 5.66
CA PRO A 531 14.51 12.80 4.72
C PRO A 531 15.21 13.38 3.47
N SER A 532 16.54 13.37 3.40
CA SER A 532 17.29 13.99 2.31
C SER A 532 18.52 13.18 1.91
N VAL A 533 18.96 13.34 0.65
CA VAL A 533 20.12 12.61 0.09
C VAL A 533 21.35 12.82 0.98
N GLN A 534 21.64 14.08 1.34
CA GLN A 534 22.76 14.40 2.22
C GLN A 534 22.67 13.65 3.55
N ARG A 535 21.51 13.61 4.21
CA ARG A 535 21.36 12.90 5.51
C ARG A 535 21.52 11.38 5.36
N CYS A 536 21.08 10.79 4.25
CA CYS A 536 21.28 9.37 3.98
C CYS A 536 22.78 9.04 3.79
N TRP A 537 23.49 9.84 3.02
CA TRP A 537 24.94 9.68 2.80
C TRP A 537 25.75 9.95 4.07
N ASP A 538 25.38 10.98 4.83
CA ASP A 538 25.92 11.32 6.16
C ASP A 538 25.76 10.16 7.18
N TYR A 539 24.68 9.37 7.07
CA TYR A 539 24.44 8.15 7.86
C TYR A 539 25.17 6.90 7.31
N GLY A 540 25.87 7.01 6.17
CA GLY A 540 26.63 5.93 5.54
C GLY A 540 25.86 5.06 4.55
N LEU A 541 24.69 5.50 4.09
CA LEU A 541 23.84 4.77 3.13
C LEU A 541 23.77 5.47 1.77
N SER A 542 23.60 4.68 0.70
CA SER A 542 23.40 5.18 -0.66
C SER A 542 21.91 5.32 -1.00
N CYS A 543 21.45 6.57 -1.15
CA CYS A 543 20.09 6.92 -1.59
C CYS A 543 20.09 7.78 -2.86
N SER A 544 19.06 7.62 -3.68
CA SER A 544 18.66 8.57 -4.74
C SER A 544 17.60 9.56 -4.24
N SER A 545 17.24 10.57 -5.05
CA SER A 545 16.13 11.50 -4.79
C SER A 545 14.77 10.79 -4.68
N ASP A 546 14.61 9.73 -5.46
CA ASP A 546 13.29 9.13 -5.74
C ASP A 546 12.88 8.15 -4.62
N GLU A 547 13.87 7.51 -3.99
CA GLU A 547 13.72 6.60 -2.84
C GLU A 547 13.38 7.32 -1.52
N LEU A 548 13.68 8.62 -1.40
CA LEU A 548 13.54 9.36 -0.15
C LEU A 548 12.09 9.81 0.11
N PRO A 549 11.64 9.96 1.37
CA PRO A 549 12.38 9.72 2.60
C PRO A 549 12.60 8.21 2.86
N VAL A 550 13.70 7.84 3.53
CA VAL A 550 13.97 6.44 3.91
C VAL A 550 14.14 6.29 5.41
N LEU A 551 13.92 5.07 5.91
CA LEU A 551 14.36 4.63 7.22
C LEU A 551 15.69 3.89 7.06
N GLY A 552 16.72 4.34 7.77
CA GLY A 552 18.00 3.65 7.88
C GLY A 552 18.02 2.77 9.13
N LEU A 553 18.44 1.51 8.97
CA LEU A 553 18.60 0.55 10.06
C LEU A 553 19.98 -0.11 9.95
N THR A 554 20.84 0.11 10.94
CA THR A 554 22.19 -0.46 10.99
C THR A 554 22.36 -1.33 12.23
N GLU A 555 23.01 -2.47 12.08
CA GLU A 555 23.42 -3.33 13.18
C GLU A 555 24.87 -3.05 13.61
N SER A 556 25.18 -3.38 14.86
CA SER A 556 26.51 -3.25 15.44
C SER A 556 26.73 -4.32 16.51
N GLY A 557 27.96 -4.85 16.55
CA GLY A 557 28.33 -6.03 17.35
C GLY A 557 28.68 -7.23 16.47
N TYR A 558 28.85 -8.39 17.09
CA TYR A 558 29.09 -9.65 16.38
C TYR A 558 27.75 -10.31 16.04
N ALA A 559 27.39 -10.34 14.75
CA ALA A 559 26.28 -11.15 14.25
C ALA A 559 26.75 -12.61 14.06
N ASP A 560 25.91 -13.58 14.44
CA ASP A 560 26.19 -15.00 14.20
C ASP A 560 25.89 -15.32 12.72
N PRO A 561 26.85 -15.84 11.92
CA PRO A 561 26.65 -16.09 10.49
C PRO A 561 25.62 -17.18 10.18
N THR A 562 25.02 -17.82 11.19
CA THR A 562 23.91 -18.75 11.04
C THR A 562 22.52 -18.09 11.16
N VAL A 563 22.45 -16.79 11.44
CA VAL A 563 21.21 -16.02 11.60
C VAL A 563 21.12 -14.93 10.52
N GLY A 564 19.98 -14.86 9.84
CA GLY A 564 19.59 -13.76 8.95
C GLY A 564 18.47 -12.93 9.55
N TYR A 565 18.16 -11.78 8.93
CA TYR A 565 17.15 -10.83 9.42
C TYR A 565 16.20 -10.38 8.30
N ASP A 566 14.90 -10.55 8.49
CA ASP A 566 13.80 -10.15 7.57
C ASP A 566 13.02 -8.96 8.16
N ASN A 567 13.76 -7.88 8.45
CA ASN A 567 13.28 -6.74 9.22
C ASN A 567 12.20 -5.95 8.48
N LYS A 568 11.19 -5.49 9.21
CA LYS A 568 10.02 -4.76 8.67
C LYS A 568 9.92 -3.36 9.27
N ALA A 569 9.41 -2.40 8.50
CA ALA A 569 9.11 -1.04 8.91
C ALA A 569 7.60 -0.80 8.86
N LEU A 570 6.99 -0.51 10.01
CA LEU A 570 5.58 -0.16 10.14
C LEU A 570 5.43 1.36 10.06
N MET A 571 4.57 1.83 9.16
CA MET A 571 4.25 3.25 8.97
C MET A 571 2.97 3.56 9.75
N LEU A 572 3.02 4.46 10.74
CA LEU A 572 1.87 4.77 11.60
C LEU A 572 1.27 6.15 11.28
N CYS A 573 -0.06 6.22 11.18
CA CYS A 573 -0.80 7.47 11.02
C CYS A 573 -1.33 7.97 12.37
N GLY A 574 -0.93 9.18 12.79
CA GLY A 574 -1.42 9.84 14.00
C GLY A 574 -1.22 9.06 15.31
N GLY A 575 -0.33 8.05 15.33
CA GLY A 575 -0.19 7.08 16.42
C GLY A 575 -1.41 6.17 16.64
N ARG A 576 -2.37 6.12 15.70
CA ARG A 576 -3.64 5.39 15.85
C ARG A 576 -3.64 4.00 15.22
N PHE A 577 -3.11 3.89 14.00
CA PHE A 577 -3.12 2.65 13.22
C PHE A 577 -1.86 2.52 12.36
N VAL A 578 -1.52 1.28 12.03
CA VAL A 578 -0.51 0.90 11.04
C VAL A 578 -1.15 0.97 9.65
N ALA A 579 -0.55 1.77 8.80
CA ALA A 579 -1.06 2.14 7.48
C ALA A 579 -0.32 1.44 6.33
N ASP A 580 0.96 1.14 6.54
CA ASP A 580 1.78 0.36 5.61
C ASP A 580 2.84 -0.46 6.36
N VAL A 581 3.32 -1.54 5.74
CA VAL A 581 4.42 -2.38 6.21
C VAL A 581 5.39 -2.59 5.05
N VAL A 582 6.63 -2.13 5.22
CA VAL A 582 7.65 -2.12 4.17
C VAL A 582 8.89 -2.91 4.61
N ASP A 583 9.49 -3.64 3.67
CA ASP A 583 10.72 -4.40 3.92
C ASP A 583 11.95 -3.50 4.05
N PHE A 584 12.86 -3.85 4.98
CA PHE A 584 14.23 -3.36 4.93
C PHE A 584 15.02 -4.13 3.86
N ARG A 585 15.28 -3.48 2.72
CA ARG A 585 16.16 -3.99 1.66
C ARG A 585 17.61 -3.71 2.05
N GLY A 586 18.19 -4.64 2.82
CA GLY A 586 19.44 -4.42 3.52
C GLY A 586 19.24 -3.42 4.66
N SER A 587 20.03 -2.35 4.70
CA SER A 587 19.95 -1.33 5.76
C SER A 587 18.97 -0.18 5.50
N LYS A 588 18.10 -0.27 4.48
CA LYS A 588 17.14 0.81 4.14
C LYS A 588 15.72 0.30 3.82
N ALA A 589 14.72 1.02 4.28
CA ALA A 589 13.32 0.88 3.86
C ALA A 589 12.82 2.23 3.31
N ALA A 590 12.22 2.24 2.12
CA ALA A 590 11.65 3.46 1.56
C ALA A 590 10.32 3.80 2.24
N VAL A 591 10.08 5.08 2.55
CA VAL A 591 8.81 5.52 3.13
C VAL A 591 7.85 5.84 1.97
N PRO A 592 6.68 5.19 1.91
CA PRO A 592 5.71 5.37 0.82
C PRO A 592 5.02 6.75 0.89
N SER A 593 4.18 7.05 -0.10
CA SER A 593 3.27 8.19 0.01
C SER A 593 2.17 7.88 1.04
N ALA A 594 2.04 8.75 2.05
CA ALA A 594 0.93 8.71 3.01
C ALA A 594 -0.42 9.16 2.41
N LEU A 595 -0.38 9.74 1.20
CA LEU A 595 -1.56 10.16 0.41
C LEU A 595 -1.74 9.25 -0.82
N SER A 596 -3.01 9.01 -1.18
CA SER A 596 -3.40 8.33 -2.42
C SER A 596 -3.31 9.27 -3.63
N THR A 597 -2.09 9.73 -3.93
CA THR A 597 -1.77 10.58 -5.08
C THR A 597 -0.69 9.94 -5.94
N ASN A 598 -0.68 10.26 -7.25
CA ASN A 598 0.30 9.75 -8.22
C ASN A 598 1.70 10.35 -7.98
N SER A 599 2.34 9.91 -6.90
CA SER A 599 3.79 10.06 -6.73
C SER A 599 4.52 8.96 -7.51
N SER A 600 5.81 9.17 -7.81
CA SER A 600 6.69 8.12 -8.36
C SER A 600 7.04 7.01 -7.34
N ARG A 601 6.50 7.08 -6.12
CA ARG A 601 6.74 6.17 -4.99
C ARG A 601 5.54 5.25 -4.80
N GLY A 602 5.75 4.14 -4.11
CA GLY A 602 4.65 3.28 -3.64
C GLY A 602 3.63 4.09 -2.84
N VAL A 603 2.34 3.80 -3.05
CA VAL A 603 1.23 4.44 -2.35
C VAL A 603 0.80 3.52 -1.21
N SER A 604 0.66 4.08 -0.01
CA SER A 604 0.15 3.35 1.16
C SER A 604 -1.23 2.74 0.85
N PRO A 605 -1.47 1.44 1.12
CA PRO A 605 -2.78 0.82 0.88
C PRO A 605 -3.88 1.47 1.73
N PHE A 606 -3.51 2.01 2.90
CA PHE A 606 -4.38 2.77 3.78
C PHE A 606 -3.82 4.21 3.93
N PRO A 607 -4.42 5.24 3.31
CA PRO A 607 -3.89 6.60 3.37
C PRO A 607 -4.09 7.24 4.75
N CYS A 608 -3.15 8.08 5.19
CA CYS A 608 -3.29 8.84 6.43
C CYS A 608 -4.27 10.02 6.24
N PRO A 609 -5.26 10.21 7.13
CA PRO A 609 -6.14 11.39 7.11
C PRO A 609 -5.37 12.73 7.22
N ALA A 610 -4.25 12.74 7.94
CA ALA A 610 -3.37 13.91 8.09
C ALA A 610 -2.36 14.11 6.93
N GLY A 611 -2.46 13.30 5.86
CA GLY A 611 -1.55 13.35 4.71
C GLY A 611 -0.08 13.00 4.99
N SER A 612 0.26 12.57 6.20
CA SER A 612 1.63 12.25 6.63
C SER A 612 1.65 11.16 7.72
N PHE A 613 2.73 10.39 7.77
CA PHE A 613 2.99 9.44 8.85
C PHE A 613 3.54 10.15 10.08
N SER A 614 3.01 9.83 11.27
CA SER A 614 3.44 10.44 12.54
C SER A 614 4.72 9.82 13.08
N SER A 615 4.87 8.51 12.86
CA SER A 615 5.90 7.68 13.48
C SER A 615 6.13 6.42 12.66
N PHE A 616 7.32 5.86 12.84
CA PHE A 616 7.81 4.69 12.14
C PHE A 616 8.32 3.69 13.17
N LEU A 617 7.90 2.43 13.09
CA LEU A 617 8.34 1.36 13.99
C LEU A 617 9.14 0.33 13.20
N ALA A 618 10.43 0.18 13.49
CA ALA A 618 11.23 -0.89 12.92
C ALA A 618 11.15 -2.14 13.80
N VAL A 619 10.89 -3.29 13.19
CA VAL A 619 10.69 -4.59 13.84
C VAL A 619 11.76 -5.56 13.33
N ILE A 620 12.50 -6.13 14.28
CA ILE A 620 13.62 -7.05 14.05
C ILE A 620 13.08 -8.49 14.00
N ARG A 621 13.32 -9.18 12.87
CA ARG A 621 12.77 -10.51 12.61
C ARG A 621 13.89 -11.49 12.21
N PRO A 622 14.61 -12.06 13.20
CA PRO A 622 15.65 -13.05 12.93
C PRO A 622 15.07 -14.36 12.41
N PHE A 623 15.81 -15.04 11.55
CA PHE A 623 15.54 -16.40 11.10
C PHE A 623 16.86 -17.16 10.92
N TYR A 624 16.82 -18.49 10.92
CA TYR A 624 18.03 -19.30 10.76
C TYR A 624 18.34 -19.61 9.30
N LEU A 625 19.62 -19.54 8.95
CA LEU A 625 20.13 -19.85 7.62
C LEU A 625 20.37 -21.36 7.47
N THR A 626 19.45 -22.04 6.79
CA THR A 626 19.52 -23.48 6.47
C THR A 626 20.74 -23.86 5.61
N ASN A 627 21.12 -22.97 4.69
CA ASN A 627 22.19 -23.17 3.70
C ASN A 627 23.59 -22.76 4.20
N ALA A 628 23.83 -22.72 5.51
CA ALA A 628 25.16 -22.47 6.06
C ALA A 628 26.11 -23.67 5.84
N THR A 629 26.56 -23.85 4.60
CA THR A 629 27.64 -24.75 4.14
C THR A 629 29.02 -24.29 4.63
N GLY A 630 29.13 -24.04 5.94
CA GLY A 630 30.38 -23.79 6.63
C GLY A 630 30.95 -25.11 7.16
N GLN A 631 31.97 -25.62 6.47
CA GLN A 631 32.90 -26.59 7.04
C GLN A 631 33.54 -25.97 8.30
N LEU A 632 33.56 -26.74 9.39
CA LEU A 632 34.44 -26.60 10.54
C LEU A 632 35.01 -27.99 10.85
#